data_AF-A0A918TAN2-F1
#
_entry.id   AF-A0A918TAN2-F1
#
_cell.length_a   1.000
_cell.length_b   1.000
_cell.length_c   1.000
_cell.angle_alpha   90.00
_cell.angle_beta   90.00
_cell.angle_gamma   90.00
#
_symmetry.space_group_name_H-M   'P 1'
#
loop_
_entity.id
_entity.type
_entity.pdbx_description
1 polymer ?
#
loop_
_entity_poly.entity_id
_entity_poly.type
_entity_poly.pdbx_seq_one_letter_code
_entity_poly.pdbx_strand_id
1 'polypeptide(L)'
;MKVDEVALTKEREEAWIGDAVLALYVREWILARGEGLDGEAFIRFTSNDFLRLHGNPTSVEAEIGRVYQDNDLQAGFDWIETNLLPRFLNREKQLAARDKAGRKKKR
;
A
#
# COMPACT_ATOMS: atom_id res chain seq x y z
N MET A 1 14.63 -24.63 15.70
CA MET A 1 15.06 -24.39 14.30
C MET A 1 13.98 -24.71 13.27
N LYS A 2 13.21 -25.81 13.36
CA LYS A 2 12.10 -26.07 12.39
C LYS A 2 10.88 -25.14 12.53
N VAL A 3 10.63 -24.59 13.71
CA VAL A 3 9.45 -23.74 13.98
C VAL A 3 9.57 -22.38 13.28
N ASP A 4 10.77 -21.80 13.23
CA ASP A 4 11.01 -20.50 12.61
C ASP A 4 10.84 -20.55 11.07
N GLU A 5 11.23 -21.65 10.43
CA GLU A 5 11.11 -21.84 8.98
C GLU A 5 9.66 -21.95 8.51
N VAL A 6 8.80 -22.61 9.29
CA VAL A 6 7.37 -22.73 9.00
C VAL A 6 6.67 -21.38 9.18
N ALA A 7 6.99 -20.63 10.24
CA ALA A 7 6.42 -19.31 10.47
C ALA A 7 6.82 -18.30 9.38
N LEU A 8 8.09 -18.33 8.94
CA LEU A 8 8.56 -17.48 7.83
C LEU A 8 7.90 -17.84 6.50
N THR A 9 7.62 -19.12 6.26
CA THR A 9 6.87 -19.55 5.06
C THR A 9 5.45 -19.01 5.11
N LYS A 10 4.77 -19.13 6.25
CA LYS A 10 3.41 -18.63 6.44
C LYS A 10 3.30 -17.11 6.24
N GLU A 11 4.21 -16.33 6.83
CA GLU A 11 4.19 -14.87 6.67
C GLU A 11 4.34 -14.45 5.20
N ARG A 12 5.17 -15.17 4.43
CA ARG A 12 5.35 -14.90 3.00
C ARG A 12 4.13 -15.26 2.17
N GLU A 13 3.44 -16.36 2.50
CA GLU A 13 2.18 -16.73 1.86
C GLU A 13 1.09 -15.69 2.13
N GLU A 14 0.97 -15.25 3.38
CA GLU A 14 0.05 -14.17 3.78
C GLU A 14 0.40 -12.87 3.05
N ALA A 15 1.69 -12.52 2.96
CA ALA A 15 2.16 -11.33 2.24
C ALA A 15 1.84 -11.40 0.75
N TRP A 16 2.02 -12.57 0.12
CA TRP A 16 1.70 -12.77 -1.29
C TRP A 16 0.22 -12.51 -1.59
N ILE A 17 -0.67 -12.94 -0.70
CA ILE A 17 -2.11 -12.66 -0.81
C ILE A 17 -2.40 -11.19 -0.54
N GLY A 18 -1.78 -10.62 0.51
CA GLY A 18 -1.95 -9.23 0.89
C GLY A 18 -1.51 -8.23 -0.19
N ASP A 19 -0.42 -8.50 -0.90
CA ASP A 19 0.02 -7.71 -2.06
C ASP A 19 -1.07 -7.68 -3.14
N ALA A 20 -1.69 -8.84 -3.45
CA ALA A 20 -2.79 -8.89 -4.42
C ALA A 20 -4.01 -8.06 -3.98
N VAL A 21 -4.37 -8.12 -2.69
CA VAL A 21 -5.47 -7.31 -2.11
C VAL A 21 -5.13 -5.83 -2.16
N LEU A 22 -3.92 -5.43 -1.75
CA LEU A 22 -3.44 -4.06 -1.83
C LEU A 22 -3.48 -3.55 -3.27
N ALA A 23 -2.98 -4.34 -4.20
CA ALA A 23 -2.93 -3.98 -5.61
C ALA A 23 -4.34 -3.86 -6.22
N LEU A 24 -5.31 -4.67 -5.80
CA LEU A 24 -6.70 -4.52 -6.23
C LEU A 24 -7.29 -3.22 -5.68
N TYR A 25 -7.18 -3.00 -4.37
CA TYR A 25 -7.67 -1.79 -3.70
C TYR A 25 -7.16 -0.53 -4.39
N VAL A 26 -5.84 -0.42 -4.61
CA VAL A 26 -5.23 0.78 -5.19
C VAL A 26 -5.73 1.03 -6.60
N ARG A 27 -5.96 -0.02 -7.41
CA ARG A 27 -6.52 0.14 -8.77
C ARG A 27 -7.95 0.67 -8.72
N GLU A 28 -8.79 0.12 -7.86
CA GLU A 28 -10.18 0.60 -7.69
C GLU A 28 -10.20 2.04 -7.17
N TRP A 29 -9.37 2.36 -6.18
CA TRP A 29 -9.23 3.71 -5.65
C TRP A 29 -8.77 4.72 -6.72
N ILE A 30 -7.84 4.36 -7.59
CA ILE A 30 -7.41 5.20 -8.73
C ILE A 30 -8.57 5.42 -9.70
N LEU A 31 -9.30 4.36 -10.08
CA LEU A 31 -10.43 4.47 -11.01
C LEU A 31 -11.56 5.32 -10.43
N ALA A 32 -11.84 5.18 -9.13
CA ALA A 32 -12.90 5.92 -8.43
C ALA A 32 -12.65 7.45 -8.41
N ARG A 33 -11.39 7.90 -8.54
CA ARG A 33 -11.06 9.33 -8.65
C ARG A 33 -11.50 9.95 -9.97
N GLY A 34 -11.76 9.15 -11.01
CA GLY A 34 -12.21 9.64 -12.32
C GLY A 34 -11.14 10.37 -13.14
N GLU A 35 -9.87 10.33 -12.71
CA GLU A 35 -8.74 11.00 -13.38
C GLU A 35 -8.07 10.11 -14.45
N GLY A 36 -8.62 8.91 -14.67
CA GLY A 36 -8.06 7.90 -15.58
C GLY A 36 -7.03 6.99 -14.89
N LEU A 37 -6.27 6.26 -15.70
CA LEU A 37 -5.23 5.34 -15.20
C LEU A 37 -4.00 6.13 -14.72
N ASP A 38 -3.73 6.11 -13.43
CA ASP A 38 -2.54 6.68 -12.80
C ASP A 38 -1.56 5.58 -12.35
N GLY A 39 -0.81 5.01 -13.31
CA GLY A 39 0.16 3.95 -13.04
C GLY A 39 1.30 4.37 -12.11
N GLU A 40 1.64 5.67 -12.12
CA GLU A 40 2.66 6.22 -11.25
C GLU A 40 2.19 6.29 -9.80
N ALA A 41 0.93 6.69 -9.54
CA ALA A 41 0.35 6.61 -8.21
C ALA A 41 0.23 5.16 -7.72
N PHE A 42 -0.14 4.23 -8.62
CA PHE A 42 -0.16 2.80 -8.28
C PHE A 42 1.21 2.33 -7.78
N ILE A 43 2.27 2.56 -8.56
CA ILE A 43 3.64 2.18 -8.19
C ILE A 43 4.05 2.81 -6.86
N ARG A 44 3.78 4.11 -6.66
CA ARG A 44 4.15 4.78 -5.40
C ARG A 44 3.41 4.19 -4.20
N PHE A 45 2.12 3.89 -4.32
CA PHE A 45 1.30 3.38 -3.22
C PHE A 45 1.66 1.92 -2.88
N THR A 46 1.94 1.08 -3.87
CA THR A 46 2.31 -0.33 -3.62
C THR A 46 3.82 -0.53 -3.40
N SER A 47 4.64 0.54 -3.44
CA SER A 47 6.09 0.40 -3.29
C SER A 47 6.52 -0.01 -1.88
N ASN A 48 7.53 -0.87 -1.80
CA ASN A 48 8.23 -1.18 -0.55
C ASN A 48 8.71 0.08 0.19
N ASP A 49 9.13 1.12 -0.53
CA ASP A 49 9.57 2.38 0.07
C ASP A 49 8.44 3.10 0.83
N PHE A 50 7.21 3.01 0.32
CA PHE A 50 6.03 3.52 1.00
C PHE A 50 5.62 2.62 2.18
N LEU A 51 5.59 1.29 1.98
CA LEU A 51 5.21 0.34 3.04
C LEU A 51 6.19 0.39 4.22
N ARG A 52 7.49 0.67 3.96
CA ARG A 52 8.52 0.92 5.00
C ARG A 52 8.18 2.05 5.97
N LEU A 53 7.29 2.96 5.60
CA LEU A 53 6.83 4.05 6.49
C LEU A 53 5.81 3.56 7.53
N HIS A 54 5.28 2.35 7.37
CA HIS A 54 4.32 1.72 8.26
C HIS A 54 4.93 0.55 9.03
N GLY A 55 5.88 -0.16 8.44
CA GLY A 55 6.57 -1.29 9.07
C GLY A 55 7.48 -2.04 8.10
N ASN A 56 7.82 -3.28 8.40
CA ASN A 56 8.44 -4.16 7.41
C ASN A 56 7.43 -4.42 6.27
N PRO A 57 7.76 -4.18 4.98
CA PRO A 57 6.80 -4.35 3.87
C PRO A 57 6.11 -5.72 3.85
N THR A 58 6.88 -6.81 3.99
CA THR A 58 6.33 -8.16 4.00
C THR A 58 5.37 -8.37 5.16
N SER A 59 5.68 -7.84 6.34
CA SER A 59 4.78 -7.96 7.50
C SER A 59 3.51 -7.12 7.34
N VAL A 60 3.60 -5.95 6.69
CA VAL A 60 2.45 -5.09 6.36
C VAL A 60 1.53 -5.79 5.35
N GLU A 61 2.10 -6.32 4.27
CA GLU A 61 1.35 -7.12 3.29
C GLU A 61 0.72 -8.34 3.96
N ALA A 62 1.47 -9.05 4.80
CA ALA A 62 0.94 -10.22 5.51
C ALA A 62 -0.22 -9.86 6.44
N GLU A 63 -0.23 -8.66 7.04
CA GLU A 63 -1.35 -8.19 7.84
C GLU A 63 -2.60 -7.98 7.00
N ILE A 64 -2.47 -7.36 5.82
CA ILE A 64 -3.57 -7.24 4.85
C ILE A 64 -4.10 -8.62 4.46
N GLY A 65 -3.19 -9.56 4.16
CA GLY A 65 -3.53 -10.94 3.80
C GLY A 65 -4.31 -11.65 4.90
N ARG A 66 -3.86 -11.55 6.15
CA ARG A 66 -4.55 -12.13 7.32
C ARG A 66 -5.94 -11.54 7.52
N VAL A 67 -6.07 -10.20 7.49
CA VAL A 67 -7.38 -9.55 7.68
C VAL A 67 -8.37 -9.99 6.60
N TYR A 68 -7.91 -10.07 5.35
CA TYR A 68 -8.71 -10.59 4.23
C TYR A 68 -9.12 -12.05 4.45
N GLN A 69 -8.19 -12.93 4.83
CA GLN A 69 -8.45 -14.36 4.98
C GLN A 69 -9.34 -14.68 6.19
N ASP A 70 -9.20 -13.94 7.29
CA ASP A 70 -9.98 -14.15 8.51
C ASP A 70 -11.41 -13.58 8.40
N ASN A 71 -11.63 -12.64 7.48
CA ASN A 71 -12.91 -11.94 7.32
C ASN A 71 -13.37 -12.03 5.84
N ASP A 72 -13.25 -10.93 5.10
CA ASP A 72 -13.60 -10.84 3.69
C ASP A 72 -12.74 -9.77 2.97
N LEU A 73 -12.99 -9.60 1.66
CA LEU A 73 -12.30 -8.61 0.84
C LEU A 73 -12.50 -7.17 1.37
N GLN A 74 -13.69 -6.85 1.87
CA GLN A 74 -14.00 -5.51 2.34
C GLN A 74 -13.21 -5.19 3.60
N ALA A 75 -13.06 -6.13 4.53
CA ALA A 75 -12.22 -5.96 5.72
C ALA A 75 -10.75 -5.64 5.35
N GLY A 76 -10.23 -6.29 4.30
CA GLY A 76 -8.90 -5.97 3.76
C GLY A 76 -8.81 -4.53 3.23
N PHE A 77 -9.84 -4.09 2.50
CA PHE A 77 -9.93 -2.71 2.00
C PHE A 77 -10.04 -1.69 3.14
N ASP A 78 -10.90 -1.95 4.12
CA ASP A 78 -11.09 -1.08 5.28
C ASP A 78 -9.80 -0.92 6.10
N TRP A 79 -9.01 -1.99 6.21
CA TRP A 79 -7.68 -1.93 6.84
C TRP A 79 -6.74 -1.02 6.03
N ILE A 80 -6.70 -1.13 4.70
CA ILE A 80 -5.87 -0.27 3.84
C ILE A 80 -6.30 1.20 3.95
N GLU A 81 -7.61 1.46 3.94
CA GLU A 81 -8.20 2.79 4.08
C GLU A 81 -7.87 3.45 5.41
N THR A 82 -7.91 2.67 6.49
CA THR A 82 -7.65 3.16 7.84
C THR A 82 -6.17 3.41 8.06
N ASN A 83 -5.31 2.50 7.58
CA ASN A 83 -3.90 2.45 7.98
C ASN A 83 -2.95 3.09 6.96
N LEU A 84 -3.16 2.86 5.66
CA LEU A 84 -2.21 3.26 4.61
C LEU A 84 -2.65 4.51 3.84
N LEU A 85 -3.92 4.60 3.43
CA LEU A 85 -4.42 5.67 2.58
C LEU A 85 -4.16 7.09 3.12
N PRO A 86 -4.37 7.40 4.42
CA PRO A 86 -4.16 8.76 4.93
C PRO A 86 -2.69 9.19 4.82
N ARG A 87 -1.76 8.24 4.99
CA ARG A 87 -0.33 8.50 4.87
C ARG A 87 0.08 8.70 3.42
N PHE A 88 -0.47 7.89 2.51
CA PHE A 88 -0.24 8.03 1.07
C PHE A 88 -0.68 9.42 0.60
N LEU A 89 -1.90 9.82 0.92
CA LEU A 89 -2.44 11.14 0.56
C LEU A 89 -1.61 12.30 1.11
N ASN A 90 -1.09 12.20 2.34
CA ASN A 90 -0.21 13.21 2.90
C ASN A 90 1.11 13.30 2.10
N ARG A 91 1.69 12.17 1.71
CA ARG A 91 2.93 12.13 0.92
C ARG A 91 2.73 12.73 -0.47
N GLU A 92 1.63 12.41 -1.15
CA GLU A 92 1.30 12.99 -2.46
C GLU A 92 1.16 14.52 -2.39
N LYS A 93 0.50 15.03 -1.33
CA LYS A 93 0.42 16.49 -1.09
C LYS A 93 1.80 17.13 -0.92
N GLN A 94 2.70 16.48 -0.18
CA GLN A 94 4.07 16.98 0.02
C GLN A 94 4.89 16.97 -1.27
N LEU A 95 4.78 15.92 -2.10
CA LEU A 95 5.43 15.84 -3.40
C LEU A 95 4.96 16.98 -4.32
N ALA A 96 3.65 17.16 -4.45
CA ALA A 96 3.08 18.23 -5.26
C ALA A 96 3.51 19.64 -4.78
N ALA A 97 3.65 19.85 -3.47
CA ALA A 97 4.14 21.11 -2.91
C ALA A 97 5.61 21.37 -3.26
N ARG A 98 6.46 20.33 -3.20
CA ARG A 98 7.89 20.41 -3.55
C ARG A 98 8.08 20.73 -5.04
N ASP A 99 7.29 20.11 -5.91
CA ASP A 99 7.36 20.36 -7.35
C ASP A 99 6.99 21.82 -7.69
N LYS A 100 5.93 22.33 -7.04
CA LYS A 100 5.53 23.75 -7.17
C LYS A 100 6.63 24.70 -6.68
N ALA A 101 7.28 24.39 -5.56
CA ALA A 101 8.37 25.21 -5.02
C ALA A 101 9.62 25.18 -5.92
N GLY A 102 9.99 24.01 -6.44
CA GLY A 102 11.10 23.84 -7.38
C GLY A 102 10.89 24.60 -8.69
N ARG A 103 9.66 24.62 -9.22
CA ARG A 103 9.30 25.39 -10.41
C ARG A 103 9.37 26.91 -10.19
N LYS A 104 9.05 27.40 -8.99
CA LYS A 104 9.18 28.84 -8.64
C LYS A 104 10.64 29.30 -8.54
N LYS A 105 11.56 28.47 -8.05
CA LYS A 105 13.00 28.81 -7.94
C LYS A 105 13.74 28.88 -9.29
N LYS A 106 13.20 28.24 -10.34
CA LYS A 106 13.78 28.24 -11.70
C LYS A 106 13.26 29.38 -12.59
N ARG A 107 12.37 30.23 -12.09
CA ARG A 107 11.83 31.42 -12.77
C ARG A 107 12.46 32.67 -12.16
#